data_AF-A0A818RYX6-F1
#
_entry.id   AF-A0A818RYX6-F1
#
_cell.length_a   1.000
_cell.length_b   1.000
_cell.length_c   1.000
_cell.angle_alpha   90.00
_cell.angle_beta   90.00
_cell.angle_gamma   90.00
#
_symmetry.space_group_name_H-M   'P 1'
#
loop_
_entity.id
_entity.type
_entity.pdbx_description
1 polymer ?
#
loop_
_entity_poly.entity_id
_entity_poly.type
_entity_poly.pdbx_seq_one_letter_code
_entity_poly.pdbx_strand_id
1 'polypeptide(L)'
;MIHGPCGTLNPHSPCMEDGKCSKEFPKEFQNVTMANKDGYPRYRRRDNGITITIGKYEIDNRWIVPYNPYLLMKYNAHINVEICATVKSIKYLFKYIYKGHDCANIKLQRQIQEGAAAAQETLEWDEIKAHLDARYVSAPEAAWRLFEFPLHDKSHAIIRLAVHLPNQQPIYFAEGKERQALERAASKDTTLTAWFKLNSKDPDARQYLYHDIPHHFVFERNGIWKRRLQGENVIGRMYSVSPSDVERYHLRLLLLHVPGACSFDDLKTVDGQVCQTFMEAARRRGLLLDDTEYERCMAEAVLFQMPQQLRTLFCVILLYCNPTKPIDVWNSFKGHMAEDFMQHADAETAEAMTFYAIEEKLEEQGRRCSDFGIPSPTTAPYTFESKIINKEEELRIGQEMYSILNQDQRSAADEVLAAHHNQSTNGSCFFIDGLGGTGKTYLYNTLYHLLMGQGIYVISVAWTGIAASLLPEGRTVHSRFKLPVPILETSTSSIRPHSKEAEEIKKAAVFIWDEAPMALSYALKAVDILLRDIMNINLHFAGKIMVLGGDFRQVLPVIRFANRSELIAASLKSSDLWSNVKVMHLNQNMRTGPGEEEFSKWLIKLGNGEFHQ
;
A
#
# COMPACT_ATOMS: atom_id res chain seq x y z
N MET A 1 -18.12 15.08 33.72
CA MET A 1 -16.77 14.47 33.68
C MET A 1 -15.82 15.42 32.97
N ILE A 2 -14.62 15.63 33.50
CA ILE A 2 -13.69 16.65 33.01
C ILE A 2 -12.37 15.97 32.63
N HIS A 3 -11.84 16.26 31.45
CA HIS A 3 -10.51 15.84 31.07
C HIS A 3 -9.50 16.64 31.90
N GLY A 4 -8.52 15.95 32.50
CA GLY A 4 -7.49 16.60 33.29
C GLY A 4 -6.69 17.60 32.45
N PRO A 5 -6.20 18.71 33.03
CA PRO A 5 -5.33 19.65 32.34
C PRO A 5 -4.15 18.94 31.69
N CYS A 6 -3.88 19.23 30.42
CA CYS A 6 -2.81 18.66 29.61
C CYS A 6 -2.31 19.68 28.59
N GLY A 7 -1.43 19.28 27.67
CA GLY A 7 -0.89 20.18 26.66
C GLY A 7 0.03 21.22 27.29
N THR A 8 -0.15 22.47 26.92
CA THR A 8 0.61 23.60 27.48
C THR A 8 0.35 23.82 28.97
N LEU A 9 -0.83 23.44 29.47
CA LEU A 9 -1.17 23.58 30.89
C LEU A 9 -0.45 22.53 31.74
N ASN A 10 -0.26 21.32 31.23
CA ASN A 10 0.48 20.26 31.92
C ASN A 10 1.11 19.28 30.92
N PRO A 11 2.37 19.50 30.53
CA PRO A 11 3.07 18.66 29.56
C PRO A 11 3.35 17.22 30.04
N HIS A 12 3.29 16.97 31.35
CA HIS A 12 3.57 15.66 31.95
C HIS A 12 2.32 14.79 32.14
N SER A 13 1.16 15.23 31.66
CA SER A 13 -0.07 14.44 31.77
C SER A 13 0.03 13.12 30.99
N PRO A 14 -0.51 11.99 31.51
CA PRO A 14 -0.40 10.68 30.86
C PRO A 14 -0.97 10.59 29.44
N CYS A 15 -1.82 11.54 29.05
CA CYS A 15 -2.39 11.62 27.71
C CYS A 15 -1.48 12.32 26.69
N MET A 16 -0.30 12.79 27.08
CA MET A 16 0.62 13.52 26.20
C MET A 16 1.46 12.55 25.37
N GLU A 17 1.37 12.69 24.04
CA GLU A 17 2.15 11.95 23.04
C GLU A 17 2.73 12.98 22.06
N ASP A 18 4.05 12.96 21.83
CA ASP A 18 4.76 13.88 20.92
C ASP A 18 4.43 15.37 21.13
N GLY A 19 4.32 15.78 22.40
CA GLY A 19 4.03 17.17 22.78
C GLY A 19 2.58 17.61 22.56
N LYS A 20 1.67 16.71 22.20
CA LYS A 20 0.23 16.97 22.03
C LYS A 20 -0.61 16.01 22.87
N CYS A 21 -1.82 16.42 23.23
CA CYS A 21 -2.78 15.52 23.86
C CYS A 21 -3.24 14.48 22.83
N SER A 22 -3.05 13.18 23.10
CA SER A 22 -3.53 12.08 22.25
C SER A 22 -5.05 11.99 22.12
N LYS A 23 -5.79 12.75 22.96
CA LYS A 23 -7.24 12.92 22.91
C LYS A 23 -7.68 14.29 22.38
N GLU A 24 -6.72 15.13 21.99
CA GLU A 24 -6.88 16.47 21.41
C GLU A 24 -7.65 17.44 22.33
N PHE A 25 -7.34 17.43 23.63
CA PHE A 25 -7.83 18.46 24.56
C PHE A 25 -6.82 19.63 24.68
N PRO A 26 -7.30 20.87 24.87
CA PRO A 26 -8.70 21.29 24.84
C PRO A 26 -9.31 21.19 23.43
N LYS A 27 -10.59 20.83 23.34
CA LYS A 27 -11.32 20.82 22.06
C LYS A 27 -11.61 22.26 21.60
N GLU A 28 -11.84 22.46 20.32
CA GLU A 28 -12.25 23.78 19.80
C GLU A 28 -13.67 24.14 20.24
N PHE A 29 -13.94 25.44 20.39
CA PHE A 29 -15.31 25.92 20.50
C PHE A 29 -16.05 25.71 19.17
N GLN A 30 -17.32 25.31 19.26
CA GLN A 30 -18.18 24.97 18.13
C GLN A 30 -19.62 25.36 18.46
N ASN A 31 -20.27 26.14 17.59
CA ASN A 31 -21.64 26.62 17.80
C ASN A 31 -22.72 25.55 17.55
N VAL A 32 -22.39 24.52 16.77
CA VAL A 32 -23.24 23.39 16.40
C VAL A 32 -22.43 22.08 16.44
N THR A 33 -23.12 20.94 16.51
CA THR A 33 -22.46 19.62 16.42
C THR A 33 -22.26 19.27 14.94
N MET A 34 -21.03 18.95 14.54
CA MET A 34 -20.68 18.61 13.15
C MET A 34 -20.17 17.17 13.02
N ALA A 35 -20.51 16.50 11.92
CA ALA A 35 -19.89 15.22 11.57
C ALA A 35 -18.45 15.45 11.06
N ASN A 36 -17.51 14.59 11.44
CA ASN A 36 -16.10 14.67 11.01
C ASN A 36 -15.72 13.48 10.10
N LYS A 37 -14.70 13.66 9.25
CA LYS A 37 -14.17 12.64 8.31
C LYS A 37 -13.61 11.40 9.02
N ASP A 38 -13.16 11.54 10.27
CA ASP A 38 -12.57 10.45 11.06
C ASP A 38 -13.60 9.57 11.78
N GLY A 39 -14.89 9.91 11.69
CA GLY A 39 -15.98 9.10 12.23
C GLY A 39 -16.45 9.43 13.64
N TYR A 40 -15.82 10.42 14.30
CA TYR A 40 -16.23 10.98 15.59
C TYR A 40 -16.75 12.41 15.40
N PRO A 41 -17.93 12.79 15.92
CA PRO A 41 -18.46 14.13 15.75
C PRO A 41 -17.69 15.18 16.57
N ARG A 42 -17.60 16.40 16.03
CA ARG A 42 -17.19 17.58 16.78
C ARG A 42 -18.42 18.14 17.50
N TYR A 43 -18.52 17.90 18.80
CA TYR A 43 -19.66 18.35 19.59
C TYR A 43 -19.73 19.87 19.73
N ARG A 44 -20.96 20.38 19.79
CA ARG A 44 -21.23 21.77 20.15
C ARG A 44 -20.62 22.11 21.51
N ARG A 45 -19.70 23.07 21.52
CA ARG A 45 -19.03 23.65 22.68
C ARG A 45 -19.05 25.16 22.52
N ARG A 46 -20.09 25.83 23.02
CA ARG A 46 -20.21 27.30 22.85
C ARG A 46 -19.28 28.00 23.81
N ASP A 47 -18.62 29.05 23.37
CA ASP A 47 -17.99 29.96 24.32
C ASP A 47 -19.11 30.69 25.08
N ASN A 48 -19.30 30.34 26.34
CA ASN A 48 -20.30 30.92 27.23
C ASN A 48 -19.65 31.73 28.36
N GLY A 49 -18.33 31.91 28.33
CA GLY A 49 -17.57 32.60 29.38
C GLY A 49 -17.58 31.91 30.75
N ILE A 50 -18.12 30.69 30.87
CA ILE A 50 -18.16 29.96 32.15
C ILE A 50 -16.89 29.14 32.30
N THR A 51 -16.12 29.43 33.34
CA THR A 51 -14.90 28.71 33.72
C THR A 51 -15.06 28.05 35.09
N ILE A 52 -14.25 27.02 35.33
CA ILE A 52 -14.09 26.35 36.61
C ILE A 52 -12.60 26.17 36.90
N THR A 53 -12.23 26.21 38.18
CA THR A 53 -10.84 26.00 38.61
C THR A 53 -10.62 24.53 38.98
N ILE A 54 -9.66 23.88 38.31
CA ILE A 54 -9.16 22.55 38.68
C ILE A 54 -7.70 22.67 39.10
N GLY A 55 -7.44 22.46 40.40
CA GLY A 55 -6.12 22.70 40.97
C GLY A 55 -5.74 24.17 40.83
N LYS A 56 -4.69 24.46 40.03
CA LYS A 56 -4.24 25.82 39.71
C LYS A 56 -4.66 26.31 38.31
N TYR A 57 -5.41 25.50 37.57
CA TYR A 57 -5.75 25.78 36.17
C TYR A 57 -7.20 26.20 36.06
N GLU A 58 -7.45 27.26 35.29
CA GLU A 58 -8.79 27.68 34.90
C GLU A 58 -9.15 27.04 33.57
N ILE A 59 -10.27 26.32 33.54
CA ILE A 59 -10.73 25.57 32.36
C ILE A 59 -12.19 25.85 32.08
N ASP A 60 -12.59 25.71 30.83
CA ASP A 60 -13.95 25.92 30.35
C ASP A 60 -14.55 24.62 29.76
N ASN A 61 -15.68 24.75 29.06
CA ASN A 61 -16.37 23.60 28.49
C ASN A 61 -15.58 22.84 27.40
N ARG A 62 -14.44 23.34 26.90
CA ARG A 62 -13.54 22.65 25.96
C ARG A 62 -12.89 21.41 26.56
N TRP A 63 -12.89 21.31 27.90
CA TRP A 63 -12.31 20.22 28.67
C TRP A 63 -13.32 19.14 29.08
N ILE A 64 -14.60 19.32 28.75
CA ILE A 64 -15.65 18.38 29.17
C ILE A 64 -15.66 17.15 28.26
N VAL A 65 -15.57 15.96 28.85
CA VAL A 65 -15.69 14.68 28.13
C VAL A 65 -17.17 14.44 27.82
N PRO A 66 -17.56 14.05 26.60
CA PRO A 66 -18.95 13.70 26.26
C PRO A 66 -19.53 12.67 27.24
N TYR A 67 -20.75 12.92 27.71
CA TYR A 67 -21.34 12.08 28.76
C TYR A 67 -22.86 12.06 28.67
N ASN A 68 -23.46 11.02 29.27
CA ASN A 68 -24.89 10.96 29.56
C ASN A 68 -25.10 11.10 31.08
N PRO A 69 -25.78 12.17 31.56
CA PRO A 69 -25.97 12.39 32.99
C PRO A 69 -26.63 11.21 33.72
N TYR A 70 -27.65 10.59 33.09
CA TYR A 70 -28.37 9.45 33.66
C TYR A 70 -27.43 8.24 33.84
N LEU A 71 -26.60 7.92 32.84
CA LEU A 71 -25.67 6.78 32.94
C LEU A 71 -24.61 7.02 34.03
N LEU A 72 -24.03 8.22 34.10
CA LEU A 72 -23.07 8.56 35.16
C LEU A 72 -23.68 8.38 36.55
N MET A 73 -24.91 8.88 36.76
CA MET A 73 -25.61 8.77 38.04
C MET A 73 -26.02 7.34 38.37
N LYS A 74 -26.57 6.60 37.40
CA LYS A 74 -27.06 5.23 37.59
C LYS A 74 -25.95 4.26 38.00
N TYR A 75 -24.78 4.39 37.39
CA TYR A 75 -23.66 3.46 37.59
C TYR A 75 -22.58 4.00 38.52
N ASN A 76 -22.69 5.25 38.97
CA ASN A 76 -21.70 5.94 39.80
C ASN A 76 -20.26 5.75 39.26
N ALA A 77 -20.09 5.90 37.95
CA ALA A 77 -18.86 5.57 37.25
C ALA A 77 -18.54 6.60 36.15
N HIS A 78 -17.26 6.68 35.77
CA HIS A 78 -16.84 7.54 34.66
C HIS A 78 -17.16 6.89 33.30
N ILE A 79 -18.32 7.27 32.74
CA ILE A 79 -18.81 6.79 31.43
C ILE A 79 -18.67 7.89 30.37
N ASN A 80 -17.79 7.68 29.39
CA ASN A 80 -17.73 8.48 28.17
C ASN A 80 -18.81 7.99 27.19
N VAL A 81 -19.57 8.92 26.58
CA VAL A 81 -20.63 8.59 25.61
C VAL A 81 -20.39 9.33 24.30
N GLU A 82 -20.12 8.57 23.24
CA GLU A 82 -19.79 9.08 21.91
C GLU A 82 -20.87 8.65 20.89
N ILE A 83 -21.16 9.51 19.90
CA ILE A 83 -22.07 9.20 18.80
C ILE A 83 -21.24 8.63 17.65
N CYS A 84 -21.57 7.41 17.22
CA CYS A 84 -20.88 6.68 16.16
C CYS A 84 -21.72 6.65 14.88
N ALA A 85 -21.52 7.62 13.99
CA ALA A 85 -22.36 7.80 12.80
C ALA A 85 -21.76 7.26 11.48
N THR A 86 -20.54 6.71 11.48
CA THR A 86 -19.88 6.25 10.24
C THR A 86 -19.62 4.74 10.22
N VAL A 87 -19.42 4.17 9.02
CA VAL A 87 -19.10 2.75 8.83
C VAL A 87 -17.81 2.35 9.59
N LYS A 88 -16.84 3.28 9.72
CA LYS A 88 -15.63 3.06 10.54
C LYS A 88 -15.98 2.85 12.01
N SER A 89 -16.94 3.61 12.53
CA SER A 89 -17.42 3.53 13.92
C SER A 89 -18.26 2.27 14.18
N ILE A 90 -19.05 1.81 13.20
CA ILE A 90 -19.76 0.52 13.29
C ILE A 90 -18.75 -0.63 13.39
N LYS A 91 -17.72 -0.68 12.52
CA LYS A 91 -16.65 -1.68 12.62
C LYS A 91 -16.00 -1.68 14.01
N TYR A 92 -15.84 -0.51 14.62
CA TYR A 92 -15.32 -0.36 15.96
C TYR A 92 -16.25 -1.00 17.02
N LEU A 93 -17.57 -0.74 16.97
CA LEU A 93 -18.54 -1.35 17.89
C LEU A 93 -18.51 -2.89 17.82
N PHE A 94 -18.51 -3.43 16.59
CA PHE A 94 -18.38 -4.87 16.36
C PHE A 94 -17.03 -5.39 16.88
N LYS A 95 -15.93 -4.65 16.69
CA LYS A 95 -14.65 -5.02 17.28
C LYS A 95 -14.76 -5.21 18.80
N TYR A 96 -15.43 -4.35 19.57
CA TYR A 96 -15.49 -4.54 21.03
C TYR A 96 -16.42 -5.67 21.49
N ILE A 97 -17.48 -5.97 20.73
CA ILE A 97 -18.39 -7.07 21.05
C ILE A 97 -17.77 -8.43 20.66
N TYR A 98 -17.09 -8.48 19.52
CA TYR A 98 -16.56 -9.71 18.92
C TYR A 98 -15.05 -9.91 19.11
N LYS A 99 -14.32 -8.97 19.71
CA LYS A 99 -12.88 -9.15 20.03
C LYS A 99 -12.76 -10.14 21.18
N GLY A 100 -12.36 -11.36 20.83
CA GLY A 100 -11.90 -12.38 21.76
C GLY A 100 -10.43 -12.19 22.14
N HIS A 101 -9.92 -13.12 22.95
CA HIS A 101 -8.50 -13.23 23.24
C HIS A 101 -7.73 -13.68 21.98
N ASP A 102 -6.44 -13.34 21.90
CA ASP A 102 -5.57 -13.86 20.86
C ASP A 102 -5.44 -15.37 21.04
N CYS A 103 -5.86 -16.15 20.04
CA CYS A 103 -5.80 -17.60 20.07
C CYS A 103 -4.99 -18.12 18.88
N ALA A 104 -4.12 -19.10 19.14
CA ALA A 104 -3.40 -19.84 18.10
C ALA A 104 -3.84 -21.31 18.14
N ASN A 105 -4.20 -21.88 16.99
CA ASN A 105 -4.41 -23.32 16.86
C ASN A 105 -3.06 -23.99 16.59
N ILE A 106 -2.58 -24.80 17.54
CA ILE A 106 -1.29 -25.51 17.44
C ILE A 106 -1.57 -27.00 17.27
N LYS A 107 -1.28 -27.55 16.09
CA LYS A 107 -1.29 -28.99 15.83
C LYS A 107 0.14 -29.53 15.88
N LEU A 108 0.45 -30.30 16.92
CA LEU A 108 1.74 -31.01 17.03
C LEU A 108 1.65 -32.35 16.31
N GLN A 109 2.47 -32.55 15.29
CA GLN A 109 2.56 -33.83 14.56
C GLN A 109 3.97 -34.40 14.74
N ARG A 110 4.06 -35.67 15.19
CA ARG A 110 5.34 -36.37 15.34
C ARG A 110 5.88 -36.69 13.94
N GLN A 111 7.08 -36.19 13.61
CA GLN A 111 7.86 -36.74 12.49
C GLN A 111 8.27 -38.17 12.84
N ILE A 112 7.74 -39.15 12.11
CA ILE A 112 8.27 -40.51 12.13
C ILE A 112 9.57 -40.48 11.32
N GLN A 113 10.67 -40.97 11.91
CA GLN A 113 11.97 -41.09 11.25
C GLN A 113 11.88 -42.03 10.04
N GLU A 114 12.59 -41.64 8.98
CA GLU A 114 12.68 -42.30 7.67
C GLU A 114 12.95 -43.81 7.78
N GLY A 115 12.15 -44.62 7.08
CA GLY A 115 12.40 -46.05 6.97
C GLY A 115 11.27 -46.92 6.41
N ALA A 116 10.05 -46.43 6.29
CA ALA A 116 8.97 -47.15 5.62
C ALA A 116 8.34 -46.27 4.53
N ALA A 117 8.10 -46.88 3.36
CA ALA A 117 7.66 -46.25 2.12
C ALA A 117 6.78 -45.02 2.31
N ALA A 118 7.17 -43.93 1.64
CA ALA A 118 6.42 -42.69 1.54
C ALA A 118 5.04 -42.95 0.91
N ALA A 119 4.05 -43.27 1.74
CA ALA A 119 2.70 -42.82 1.46
C ALA A 119 2.74 -41.30 1.61
N GLN A 120 2.58 -40.58 0.50
CA GLN A 120 2.21 -39.17 0.53
C GLN A 120 0.90 -39.06 1.33
N GLU A 121 1.01 -38.88 2.66
CA GLU A 121 -0.11 -38.39 3.44
C GLU A 121 -0.32 -36.96 3.00
N THR A 122 -1.23 -36.80 2.04
CA THR A 122 -1.89 -35.53 1.75
C THR A 122 -2.27 -34.89 3.07
N LEU A 123 -1.75 -33.68 3.29
CA LEU A 123 -2.09 -32.87 4.45
C LEU A 123 -3.58 -32.57 4.33
N GLU A 124 -4.41 -33.40 4.99
CA GLU A 124 -5.87 -33.26 4.99
C GLU A 124 -6.22 -32.02 5.82
N TRP A 125 -6.18 -30.88 5.14
CA TRP A 125 -6.60 -29.59 5.68
C TRP A 125 -8.12 -29.50 5.52
N ASP A 126 -8.84 -29.89 6.56
CA ASP A 126 -10.27 -29.66 6.66
C ASP A 126 -10.53 -28.17 6.92
N GLU A 127 -10.58 -27.40 5.83
CA GLU A 127 -10.83 -25.96 5.85
C GLU A 127 -12.17 -25.63 6.53
N ILE A 128 -13.17 -26.50 6.42
CA ILE A 128 -14.50 -26.31 7.04
C ILE A 128 -14.35 -26.40 8.56
N LYS A 129 -13.67 -27.43 9.06
CA LYS A 129 -13.41 -27.58 10.49
C LYS A 129 -12.51 -26.47 11.02
N ALA A 130 -11.46 -26.10 10.30
CA ALA A 130 -10.60 -24.96 10.66
C ALA A 130 -11.38 -23.64 10.72
N HIS A 131 -12.32 -23.41 9.78
CA HIS A 131 -13.21 -22.25 9.77
C HIS A 131 -14.24 -22.27 10.90
N LEU A 132 -14.73 -23.46 11.28
CA LEU A 132 -15.62 -23.62 12.45
C LEU A 132 -14.86 -23.40 13.76
N ASP A 133 -13.66 -23.96 13.89
CA ASP A 133 -12.78 -23.81 15.06
C ASP A 133 -12.29 -22.36 15.22
N ALA A 134 -12.14 -21.61 14.11
CA ALA A 134 -11.80 -20.19 14.11
C ALA A 134 -13.00 -19.26 14.43
N ARG A 135 -14.24 -19.76 14.42
CA ARG A 135 -15.44 -19.00 14.83
C ARG A 135 -15.61 -19.05 16.34
N TYR A 136 -14.75 -18.34 17.04
CA TYR A 136 -14.86 -18.15 18.48
C TYR A 136 -15.96 -17.13 18.83
N VAL A 137 -16.77 -17.44 19.86
CA VAL A 137 -17.74 -16.54 20.47
C VAL A 137 -17.05 -15.89 21.67
N SER A 138 -16.99 -14.55 21.73
CA SER A 138 -16.35 -13.85 22.84
C SER A 138 -17.08 -14.15 24.17
N ALA A 139 -16.40 -14.08 25.31
CA ALA A 139 -17.06 -14.29 26.61
C ALA A 139 -18.30 -13.37 26.82
N PRO A 140 -18.28 -12.07 26.44
CA PRO A 140 -19.48 -11.24 26.44
C PRO A 140 -20.60 -11.75 25.53
N GLU A 141 -20.29 -12.16 24.30
CA GLU A 141 -21.28 -12.70 23.37
C GLU A 141 -21.85 -14.04 23.86
N ALA A 142 -21.01 -14.90 24.43
CA ALA A 142 -21.40 -16.21 24.98
C ALA A 142 -22.36 -16.04 26.15
N ALA A 143 -22.07 -15.12 27.08
CA ALA A 143 -22.98 -14.78 28.16
C ALA A 143 -24.33 -14.25 27.61
N TRP A 144 -24.29 -13.35 26.63
CA TRP A 144 -25.50 -12.79 26.00
C TRP A 144 -26.37 -13.87 25.35
N ARG A 145 -25.74 -14.85 24.69
CA ARG A 145 -26.42 -16.01 24.09
C ARG A 145 -26.97 -16.97 25.14
N LEU A 146 -26.21 -17.26 26.21
CA LEU A 146 -26.65 -18.13 27.31
C LEU A 146 -27.87 -17.57 28.03
N PHE A 147 -27.98 -16.24 28.14
CA PHE A 147 -29.15 -15.56 28.70
C PHE A 147 -30.27 -15.31 27.67
N GLU A 148 -30.13 -15.82 26.44
CA GLU A 148 -31.10 -15.66 25.34
C GLU A 148 -31.47 -14.21 25.03
N PHE A 149 -30.55 -13.27 25.29
CA PHE A 149 -30.79 -11.87 24.97
C PHE A 149 -30.70 -11.63 23.45
N PRO A 150 -31.59 -10.80 22.87
CA PRO A 150 -31.52 -10.44 21.46
C PRO A 150 -30.16 -9.80 21.13
N LEU A 151 -29.39 -10.43 20.23
CA LEU A 151 -28.06 -9.95 19.81
C LEU A 151 -28.14 -8.81 18.80
N HIS A 152 -29.14 -8.87 17.93
CA HIS A 152 -29.37 -7.88 16.90
C HIS A 152 -30.85 -7.85 16.57
N ASP A 153 -31.31 -6.68 16.16
CA ASP A 153 -32.61 -6.50 15.55
C ASP A 153 -32.42 -5.90 14.15
N LYS A 154 -33.34 -6.18 13.23
CA LYS A 154 -33.33 -5.63 11.88
C LYS A 154 -34.65 -4.94 11.66
N SER A 155 -34.61 -3.62 11.54
CA SER A 155 -35.79 -2.84 11.21
C SER A 155 -36.36 -3.19 9.83
N HIS A 156 -35.53 -3.70 8.89
CA HIS A 156 -35.93 -3.99 7.51
C HIS A 156 -35.47 -5.37 7.03
N ALA A 157 -36.28 -6.01 6.19
CA ALA A 157 -35.89 -7.19 5.43
C ALA A 157 -35.17 -6.77 4.12
N ILE A 158 -34.03 -7.40 3.82
CA ILE A 158 -33.25 -7.10 2.60
C ILE A 158 -33.53 -8.15 1.54
N ILE A 159 -34.09 -7.73 0.40
CA ILE A 159 -34.31 -8.58 -0.77
C ILE A 159 -33.20 -8.35 -1.79
N ARG A 160 -32.41 -9.39 -2.07
CA ARG A 160 -31.32 -9.30 -3.06
C ARG A 160 -31.86 -9.47 -4.47
N LEU A 161 -31.56 -8.50 -5.32
CA LEU A 161 -32.01 -8.43 -6.70
C LEU A 161 -30.88 -8.83 -7.65
N ALA A 162 -31.15 -9.81 -8.51
CA ALA A 162 -30.25 -10.29 -9.54
C ALA A 162 -29.91 -9.18 -10.55
N VAL A 163 -28.65 -9.18 -11.01
CA VAL A 163 -28.12 -8.31 -12.05
C VAL A 163 -27.23 -9.18 -12.94
N HIS A 164 -27.63 -9.35 -14.20
CA HIS A 164 -26.90 -10.18 -15.17
C HIS A 164 -27.22 -9.72 -16.60
N LEU A 165 -26.32 -10.03 -17.54
CA LEU A 165 -26.54 -9.82 -18.97
C LEU A 165 -27.53 -10.88 -19.53
N PRO A 166 -28.07 -10.67 -20.75
CA PRO A 166 -28.88 -11.68 -21.42
C PRO A 166 -28.17 -13.05 -21.44
N ASN A 167 -28.89 -14.11 -21.00
CA ASN A 167 -28.40 -15.50 -20.95
C ASN A 167 -27.15 -15.74 -20.09
N GLN A 168 -26.81 -14.82 -19.18
CA GLN A 168 -25.68 -14.96 -18.25
C GLN A 168 -26.15 -15.03 -16.77
N GLN A 169 -27.28 -15.68 -16.52
CA GLN A 169 -27.76 -15.88 -15.15
C GLN A 169 -26.79 -16.77 -14.36
N PRO A 170 -26.46 -16.42 -13.10
CA PRO A 170 -25.71 -17.32 -12.23
C PRO A 170 -26.55 -18.55 -11.85
N ILE A 171 -26.01 -19.74 -12.05
CA ILE A 171 -26.65 -21.02 -11.69
C ILE A 171 -25.78 -21.70 -10.62
N TYR A 172 -26.38 -21.97 -9.47
CA TYR A 172 -25.72 -22.69 -8.38
C TYR A 172 -26.15 -24.15 -8.38
N PHE A 173 -25.20 -25.06 -8.31
CA PHE A 173 -25.43 -26.50 -8.28
C PHE A 173 -24.55 -27.17 -7.22
N ALA A 174 -24.99 -28.33 -6.75
CA ALA A 174 -24.12 -29.26 -6.05
C ALA A 174 -23.46 -30.16 -7.09
N GLU A 175 -22.19 -30.52 -6.87
CA GLU A 175 -21.44 -31.41 -7.75
C GLU A 175 -22.24 -32.71 -8.03
N GLY A 176 -22.34 -33.09 -9.31
CA GLY A 176 -23.14 -34.23 -9.78
C GLY A 176 -24.63 -33.92 -10.01
N LYS A 177 -25.09 -32.68 -9.78
CA LYS A 177 -26.47 -32.22 -10.01
C LYS A 177 -26.58 -31.07 -11.00
N GLU A 178 -25.59 -30.92 -11.88
CA GLU A 178 -25.47 -29.85 -12.88
C GLU A 178 -26.71 -29.79 -13.79
N ARG A 179 -27.10 -30.92 -14.38
CA ARG A 179 -28.26 -31.00 -15.30
C ARG A 179 -29.56 -30.60 -14.62
N GLN A 180 -29.81 -31.08 -13.40
CA GLN A 180 -31.01 -30.71 -12.63
C GLN A 180 -31.02 -29.23 -12.24
N ALA A 181 -29.85 -28.62 -12.04
CA ALA A 181 -29.76 -27.19 -11.77
C ALA A 181 -30.05 -26.36 -13.04
N LEU A 182 -29.54 -26.80 -14.20
CA LEU A 182 -29.85 -26.20 -15.50
C LEU A 182 -31.34 -26.27 -15.85
N GLU A 183 -31.98 -27.43 -15.67
CA GLU A 183 -33.43 -27.60 -15.91
C GLU A 183 -34.28 -26.70 -14.98
N ARG A 184 -33.87 -26.57 -13.72
CA ARG A 184 -34.51 -25.65 -12.76
C ARG A 184 -34.30 -24.18 -13.12
N ALA A 185 -33.12 -23.81 -13.60
CA ALA A 185 -32.84 -22.45 -14.04
C ALA A 185 -33.60 -22.10 -15.32
N ALA A 186 -33.79 -23.05 -16.24
CA ALA A 186 -34.56 -22.86 -17.47
C ALA A 186 -36.05 -22.64 -17.20
N SER A 187 -36.60 -23.24 -16.13
CA SER A 187 -38.02 -23.15 -15.77
C SER A 187 -38.37 -22.00 -14.84
N LYS A 188 -37.38 -21.32 -14.24
CA LYS A 188 -37.61 -20.31 -13.20
C LYS A 188 -36.98 -18.97 -13.56
N ASP A 189 -37.78 -17.92 -13.46
CA ASP A 189 -37.30 -16.56 -13.65
C ASP A 189 -36.38 -16.08 -12.50
N THR A 190 -35.40 -15.26 -12.86
CA THR A 190 -34.67 -14.45 -11.87
C THR A 190 -35.54 -13.29 -11.44
N THR A 191 -35.17 -12.60 -10.36
CA THR A 191 -35.88 -11.38 -9.96
C THR A 191 -35.93 -10.33 -11.08
N LEU A 192 -34.90 -10.31 -11.95
CA LEU A 192 -34.78 -9.38 -13.08
C LEU A 192 -35.68 -9.78 -14.24
N THR A 193 -35.64 -11.04 -14.70
CA THR A 193 -36.50 -11.49 -15.81
C THR A 193 -37.97 -11.54 -15.41
N ALA A 194 -38.26 -11.83 -14.14
CA ALA A 194 -39.61 -11.71 -13.59
C ALA A 194 -40.09 -10.26 -13.54
N TRP A 195 -39.20 -9.29 -13.27
CA TRP A 195 -39.56 -7.87 -13.28
C TRP A 195 -39.95 -7.39 -14.67
N PHE A 196 -39.20 -7.80 -15.70
CA PHE A 196 -39.57 -7.57 -17.09
C PHE A 196 -40.98 -8.11 -17.41
N LYS A 197 -41.25 -9.37 -17.04
CA LYS A 197 -42.58 -9.99 -17.22
C LYS A 197 -43.67 -9.31 -16.41
N LEU A 198 -43.36 -8.83 -15.20
CA LEU A 198 -44.28 -8.05 -14.38
C LEU A 198 -44.67 -6.76 -15.10
N ASN A 199 -43.69 -5.98 -15.56
CA ASN A 199 -43.95 -4.72 -16.28
C ASN A 199 -44.72 -4.94 -17.58
N SER A 200 -44.53 -6.07 -18.27
CA SER A 200 -45.33 -6.40 -19.45
C SER A 200 -46.81 -6.61 -19.13
N LYS A 201 -47.13 -7.13 -17.93
CA LYS A 201 -48.49 -7.53 -17.53
C LYS A 201 -49.22 -6.49 -16.70
N ASP A 202 -48.50 -5.79 -15.82
CA ASP A 202 -49.05 -4.86 -14.84
C ASP A 202 -48.53 -3.43 -15.11
N PRO A 203 -49.38 -2.54 -15.65
CA PRO A 203 -49.03 -1.15 -15.86
C PRO A 203 -48.65 -0.40 -14.58
N ASP A 204 -49.19 -0.77 -13.41
CA ASP A 204 -48.87 -0.14 -12.12
C ASP A 204 -47.40 -0.40 -11.74
N ALA A 205 -46.85 -1.56 -12.10
CA ALA A 205 -45.45 -1.88 -11.84
C ALA A 205 -44.47 -0.97 -12.59
N ARG A 206 -44.90 -0.38 -13.72
CA ARG A 206 -44.04 0.43 -14.59
C ARG A 206 -43.61 1.77 -14.00
N GLN A 207 -44.25 2.22 -12.93
CA GLN A 207 -43.87 3.46 -12.25
C GLN A 207 -42.66 3.28 -11.32
N TYR A 208 -42.30 2.05 -10.98
CA TYR A 208 -41.26 1.75 -9.99
C TYR A 208 -39.93 1.38 -10.64
N LEU A 209 -38.84 1.84 -10.05
CA LEU A 209 -37.49 1.38 -10.36
C LEU A 209 -37.30 -0.05 -9.87
N TYR A 210 -36.37 -0.78 -10.49
CA TYR A 210 -36.16 -2.19 -10.16
C TYR A 210 -35.84 -2.43 -8.68
N HIS A 211 -35.07 -1.53 -8.04
CA HIS A 211 -34.76 -1.64 -6.61
C HIS A 211 -35.94 -1.31 -5.67
N ASP A 212 -36.97 -0.63 -6.18
CA ASP A 212 -38.15 -0.26 -5.41
C ASP A 212 -39.24 -1.32 -5.45
N ILE A 213 -39.21 -2.22 -6.45
CA ILE A 213 -40.18 -3.31 -6.61
C ILE A 213 -40.43 -4.10 -5.32
N PRO A 214 -39.42 -4.47 -4.50
CA PRO A 214 -39.67 -5.19 -3.25
C PRO A 214 -40.54 -4.47 -2.22
N HIS A 215 -40.65 -3.13 -2.28
CA HIS A 215 -41.56 -2.36 -1.42
C HIS A 215 -43.03 -2.58 -1.82
N HIS A 216 -43.30 -2.83 -3.10
CA HIS A 216 -44.66 -2.93 -3.66
C HIS A 216 -45.06 -4.35 -4.03
N PHE A 217 -44.09 -5.24 -4.24
CA PHE A 217 -44.28 -6.61 -4.70
C PHE A 217 -43.43 -7.60 -3.88
N VAL A 218 -43.92 -8.83 -3.77
CA VAL A 218 -43.25 -9.98 -3.13
C VAL A 218 -42.84 -10.96 -4.21
N PHE A 219 -41.57 -11.40 -4.16
CA PHE A 219 -41.06 -12.43 -5.06
C PHE A 219 -41.35 -13.81 -4.48
N GLU A 220 -42.20 -14.57 -5.15
CA GLU A 220 -42.60 -15.92 -4.73
C GLU A 220 -41.58 -17.00 -5.13
N ARG A 221 -41.66 -18.17 -4.48
CA ARG A 221 -40.77 -19.30 -4.76
C ARG A 221 -40.86 -19.84 -6.19
N ASN A 222 -41.99 -19.63 -6.87
CA ASN A 222 -42.23 -19.96 -8.28
C ASN A 222 -41.55 -18.98 -9.26
N GLY A 223 -40.88 -17.92 -8.77
CA GLY A 223 -40.20 -16.94 -9.61
C GLY A 223 -41.09 -15.82 -10.13
N ILE A 224 -42.22 -15.53 -9.48
CA ILE A 224 -43.19 -14.52 -9.91
C ILE A 224 -43.27 -13.40 -8.88
N TRP A 225 -43.39 -12.15 -9.36
CA TRP A 225 -43.72 -11.00 -8.51
C TRP A 225 -45.24 -10.88 -8.34
N LYS A 226 -45.71 -10.77 -7.09
CA LYS A 226 -47.11 -10.48 -6.76
C LYS A 226 -47.22 -9.24 -5.90
N ARG A 227 -48.34 -8.52 -6.00
CA ARG A 227 -48.58 -7.31 -5.21
C ARG A 227 -48.47 -7.61 -3.71
N ARG A 228 -47.74 -6.77 -3.00
CA ARG A 228 -47.54 -6.89 -1.55
C ARG A 228 -48.80 -6.45 -0.83
N LEU A 229 -49.22 -7.26 0.14
CA LEU A 229 -50.35 -6.96 1.02
C LEU A 229 -49.93 -6.62 2.46
N GLN A 230 -48.72 -7.05 2.88
CA GLN A 230 -48.22 -6.91 4.26
C GLN A 230 -46.68 -6.71 4.29
N GLY A 231 -46.18 -6.07 5.35
CA GLY A 231 -44.76 -5.87 5.64
C GLY A 231 -44.14 -4.68 4.90
N GLU A 232 -44.11 -3.51 5.53
CA GLU A 232 -43.72 -2.24 4.90
C GLU A 232 -42.20 -1.98 4.93
N ASN A 233 -41.48 -2.57 5.89
CA ASN A 233 -40.05 -2.33 6.07
C ASN A 233 -39.21 -3.33 5.25
N VAL A 234 -39.15 -3.14 3.93
CA VAL A 234 -38.38 -3.98 3.02
C VAL A 234 -37.49 -3.12 2.14
N ILE A 235 -36.23 -3.52 1.92
CA ILE A 235 -35.31 -2.81 1.04
C ILE A 235 -34.84 -3.75 -0.06
N GLY A 236 -35.03 -3.35 -1.31
CA GLY A 236 -34.44 -4.00 -2.47
C GLY A 236 -32.97 -3.62 -2.63
N ARG A 237 -32.09 -4.62 -2.73
CA ARG A 237 -30.65 -4.38 -2.91
C ARG A 237 -30.12 -5.18 -4.08
N MET A 238 -29.68 -4.49 -5.12
CA MET A 238 -28.98 -5.11 -6.25
C MET A 238 -27.58 -5.61 -5.85
N TYR A 239 -27.13 -6.69 -6.49
CA TYR A 239 -25.73 -7.11 -6.40
C TYR A 239 -24.77 -5.98 -6.81
N SER A 240 -23.62 -5.93 -6.14
CA SER A 240 -22.53 -5.05 -6.56
C SER A 240 -21.94 -5.60 -7.85
N VAL A 241 -21.65 -4.73 -8.81
CA VAL A 241 -20.99 -5.07 -10.07
C VAL A 241 -19.73 -4.22 -10.16
N SER A 242 -18.61 -4.85 -10.51
CA SER A 242 -17.34 -4.12 -10.71
C SER A 242 -17.44 -3.23 -11.94
N PRO A 243 -16.93 -1.98 -11.90
CA PRO A 243 -16.77 -1.16 -13.12
C PRO A 243 -15.95 -1.84 -14.22
N SER A 244 -15.07 -2.79 -13.89
CA SER A 244 -14.33 -3.59 -14.87
C SER A 244 -15.21 -4.55 -15.69
N ASP A 245 -16.38 -4.95 -15.16
CA ASP A 245 -17.41 -5.70 -15.90
C ASP A 245 -18.33 -4.70 -16.61
N VAL A 246 -17.76 -4.08 -17.64
CA VAL A 246 -18.26 -2.86 -18.28
C VAL A 246 -19.76 -2.93 -18.60
N GLU A 247 -20.21 -3.90 -19.39
CA GLU A 247 -21.61 -3.96 -19.83
C GLU A 247 -22.57 -4.27 -18.68
N ARG A 248 -22.19 -5.15 -17.74
CA ARG A 248 -23.06 -5.47 -16.59
C ARG A 248 -23.14 -4.30 -15.62
N TYR A 249 -22.06 -3.53 -15.47
CA TYR A 249 -22.04 -2.31 -14.66
C TYR A 249 -23.00 -1.26 -15.22
N HIS A 250 -22.96 -1.00 -16.53
CA HIS A 250 -23.86 -0.05 -17.18
C HIS A 250 -25.32 -0.55 -17.18
N LEU A 251 -25.56 -1.86 -17.32
CA LEU A 251 -26.89 -2.44 -17.11
C LEU A 251 -27.40 -2.14 -15.70
N ARG A 252 -26.56 -2.34 -14.66
CA ARG A 252 -26.93 -2.01 -13.28
C ARG A 252 -27.26 -0.52 -13.12
N LEU A 253 -26.49 0.36 -13.78
CA LEU A 253 -26.73 1.80 -13.77
C LEU A 253 -28.09 2.13 -14.39
N LEU A 254 -28.43 1.51 -15.52
CA LEU A 254 -29.75 1.68 -16.15
C LEU A 254 -30.89 1.17 -15.24
N LEU A 255 -30.72 0.05 -14.55
CA LEU A 255 -31.71 -0.46 -13.60
C LEU A 255 -31.98 0.47 -12.40
N LEU A 256 -31.05 1.39 -12.08
CA LEU A 256 -31.23 2.42 -11.07
C LEU A 256 -32.03 3.63 -11.59
N HIS A 257 -32.20 3.79 -12.90
CA HIS A 257 -32.73 5.03 -13.49
C HIS A 257 -33.87 4.82 -14.49
N VAL A 258 -34.08 3.60 -14.99
CA VAL A 258 -35.10 3.26 -15.98
C VAL A 258 -36.21 2.44 -15.32
N PRO A 259 -37.37 3.06 -15.00
CA PRO A 259 -38.52 2.32 -14.50
C PRO A 259 -39.24 1.60 -15.64
N GLY A 260 -40.00 0.55 -15.32
CA GLY A 260 -40.95 -0.07 -16.24
C GLY A 260 -40.40 -0.80 -17.47
N ALA A 261 -39.10 -1.06 -17.56
CA ALA A 261 -38.52 -1.82 -18.67
C ALA A 261 -39.17 -3.23 -18.76
N CYS A 262 -39.61 -3.63 -19.95
CA CYS A 262 -40.22 -4.93 -20.21
C CYS A 262 -39.22 -5.94 -20.81
N SER A 263 -37.99 -5.51 -21.11
CA SER A 263 -36.95 -6.35 -21.70
C SER A 263 -35.55 -5.76 -21.48
N PHE A 264 -34.51 -6.50 -21.85
CA PHE A 264 -33.16 -5.96 -21.93
C PHE A 264 -33.01 -4.90 -23.03
N ASP A 265 -33.73 -5.03 -24.14
CA ASP A 265 -33.69 -4.05 -25.22
C ASP A 265 -34.40 -2.75 -24.84
N ASP A 266 -35.44 -2.81 -24.01
CA ASP A 266 -36.09 -1.63 -23.44
C ASP A 266 -35.10 -0.80 -22.61
N LEU A 267 -34.24 -1.46 -21.82
CA LEU A 267 -33.18 -0.78 -21.07
C LEU A 267 -32.17 -0.08 -21.99
N LYS A 268 -31.90 -0.66 -23.17
CA LYS A 268 -31.02 -0.07 -24.19
C LYS A 268 -31.72 0.99 -25.05
N THR A 269 -33.03 1.14 -24.94
CA THR A 269 -33.79 2.08 -25.76
C THR A 269 -33.74 3.48 -25.17
N VAL A 270 -33.28 4.45 -25.98
CA VAL A 270 -33.21 5.87 -25.64
C VAL A 270 -33.79 6.65 -26.82
N ASP A 271 -34.76 7.54 -26.55
CA ASP A 271 -35.49 8.32 -27.57
C ASP A 271 -36.07 7.49 -28.72
N GLY A 272 -36.59 6.30 -28.40
CA GLY A 272 -37.17 5.37 -29.38
C GLY A 272 -36.16 4.58 -30.22
N GLN A 273 -34.86 4.73 -29.98
CA GLN A 273 -33.81 3.97 -30.67
C GLN A 273 -33.11 2.99 -29.72
N VAL A 274 -32.94 1.75 -30.17
CA VAL A 274 -32.24 0.71 -29.42
C VAL A 274 -30.73 0.87 -29.60
N CYS A 275 -30.00 1.11 -28.53
CA CYS A 275 -28.53 1.16 -28.56
C CYS A 275 -27.92 -0.26 -28.68
N GLN A 276 -26.70 -0.35 -29.21
CA GLN A 276 -26.01 -1.64 -29.31
C GLN A 276 -25.58 -2.19 -27.93
N THR A 277 -25.10 -1.31 -27.05
CA THR A 277 -24.56 -1.64 -25.73
C THR A 277 -25.31 -0.94 -24.60
N PHE A 278 -25.23 -1.48 -23.38
CA PHE A 278 -25.77 -0.83 -22.19
C PHE A 278 -24.98 0.44 -21.84
N MET A 279 -23.66 0.45 -22.11
CA MET A 279 -22.85 1.67 -21.96
C MET A 279 -23.38 2.81 -22.81
N GLU A 280 -23.64 2.58 -24.10
CA GLU A 280 -24.10 3.62 -25.00
C GLU A 280 -25.48 4.17 -24.59
N ALA A 281 -26.37 3.29 -24.13
CA ALA A 281 -27.67 3.71 -23.60
C ALA A 281 -27.54 4.56 -22.33
N ALA A 282 -26.63 4.20 -21.41
CA ALA A 282 -26.36 4.99 -20.22
C ALA A 282 -25.74 6.36 -20.57
N ARG A 283 -24.83 6.41 -21.55
CA ARG A 283 -24.22 7.63 -22.08
C ARG A 283 -25.27 8.57 -22.67
N ARG A 284 -26.11 8.07 -23.59
CA ARG A 284 -27.18 8.87 -24.23
C ARG A 284 -28.21 9.40 -23.23
N ARG A 285 -28.39 8.73 -22.09
CA ARG A 285 -29.25 9.19 -20.98
C ARG A 285 -28.57 10.20 -20.04
N GLY A 286 -27.31 10.57 -20.28
CA GLY A 286 -26.56 11.48 -19.42
C GLY A 286 -26.25 10.92 -18.03
N LEU A 287 -26.20 9.58 -17.90
CA LEU A 287 -25.92 8.92 -16.62
C LEU A 287 -24.41 8.73 -16.36
N LEU A 288 -23.57 9.05 -17.35
CA LEU A 288 -22.11 9.03 -17.25
C LEU A 288 -21.61 10.47 -17.15
N LEU A 289 -20.55 10.67 -16.35
CA LEU A 289 -19.87 11.96 -16.30
C LEU A 289 -19.28 12.27 -17.68
N ASP A 290 -19.47 13.52 -18.10
CA ASP A 290 -18.90 14.06 -19.34
C ASP A 290 -17.36 14.14 -19.20
N ASP A 291 -16.63 13.72 -20.24
CA ASP A 291 -15.16 13.80 -20.28
C ASP A 291 -14.62 15.23 -20.10
N THR A 292 -15.49 16.24 -20.27
CA THR A 292 -15.24 17.64 -19.91
C THR A 292 -14.68 17.81 -18.49
N GLU A 293 -15.06 16.97 -17.53
CA GLU A 293 -14.52 17.05 -16.17
C GLU A 293 -13.07 16.56 -16.08
N TYR A 294 -12.66 15.61 -16.92
CA TYR A 294 -11.26 15.18 -17.01
C TYR A 294 -10.40 16.23 -17.68
N GLU A 295 -10.94 16.91 -18.70
CA GLU A 295 -10.29 18.05 -19.32
C GLU A 295 -10.10 19.20 -18.33
N ARG A 296 -11.14 19.54 -17.54
CA ARG A 296 -11.02 20.55 -16.47
C ARG A 296 -10.03 20.13 -15.40
N CYS A 297 -10.05 18.88 -14.96
CA CYS A 297 -9.13 18.35 -13.97
C CYS A 297 -7.66 18.44 -14.44
N MET A 298 -7.40 18.03 -15.69
CA MET A 298 -6.07 18.15 -16.28
C MET A 298 -5.68 19.62 -16.47
N ALA A 299 -6.58 20.48 -16.94
CA ALA A 299 -6.33 21.91 -17.10
C ALA A 299 -6.01 22.61 -15.78
N GLU A 300 -6.71 22.26 -14.69
CA GLU A 300 -6.42 22.77 -13.35
C GLU A 300 -5.05 22.27 -12.88
N ALA A 301 -4.75 20.98 -13.05
CA ALA A 301 -3.48 20.38 -12.63
C ALA A 301 -2.27 21.00 -13.35
N VAL A 302 -2.40 21.35 -14.64
CA VAL A 302 -1.33 22.00 -15.42
C VAL A 302 -0.85 23.29 -14.77
N LEU A 303 -1.69 24.00 -14.00
CA LEU A 303 -1.32 25.25 -13.36
C LEU A 303 -0.33 25.10 -12.19
N PHE A 304 -0.19 23.90 -11.60
CA PHE A 304 0.58 23.71 -10.37
C PHE A 304 1.32 22.37 -10.22
N GLN A 305 1.14 21.42 -11.15
CA GLN A 305 1.78 20.10 -11.12
C GLN A 305 2.94 20.03 -12.13
N MET A 306 4.00 19.31 -11.76
CA MET A 306 5.11 19.04 -12.69
C MET A 306 4.71 17.98 -13.74
N PRO A 307 5.34 17.94 -14.92
CA PRO A 307 4.98 17.03 -16.02
C PRO A 307 4.90 15.55 -15.61
N GLN A 308 5.80 15.06 -14.76
CA GLN A 308 5.75 13.70 -14.22
C GLN A 308 4.49 13.41 -13.38
N GLN A 309 4.02 14.40 -12.61
CA GLN A 309 2.80 14.30 -11.83
C GLN A 309 1.56 14.35 -12.74
N LEU A 310 1.60 15.16 -13.81
CA LEU A 310 0.56 15.18 -14.84
C LEU A 310 0.42 13.83 -15.54
N ARG A 311 1.54 13.19 -15.93
CA ARG A 311 1.54 11.81 -16.48
C ARG A 311 0.89 10.82 -15.51
N THR A 312 1.18 10.96 -14.22
CA THR A 312 0.58 10.09 -13.18
C THR A 312 -0.92 10.33 -13.02
N LEU A 313 -1.37 11.59 -13.01
CA LEU A 313 -2.79 11.94 -12.97
C LEU A 313 -3.53 11.39 -14.20
N PHE A 314 -2.93 11.49 -15.39
CA PHE A 314 -3.48 10.92 -16.61
C PHE A 314 -3.64 9.40 -16.51
N CYS A 315 -2.64 8.66 -16.02
CA CYS A 315 -2.77 7.22 -15.75
C CYS A 315 -3.92 6.91 -14.80
N VAL A 316 -4.11 7.70 -13.73
CA VAL A 316 -5.22 7.51 -12.78
C VAL A 316 -6.58 7.70 -13.46
N ILE A 317 -6.72 8.73 -14.31
CA ILE A 317 -7.93 8.98 -15.09
C ILE A 317 -8.22 7.76 -16.00
N LEU A 318 -7.22 7.28 -16.73
CA LEU A 318 -7.37 6.09 -17.59
C LEU A 318 -7.80 4.85 -16.80
N LEU A 319 -7.13 4.57 -15.68
CA LEU A 319 -7.32 3.33 -14.93
C LEU A 319 -8.62 3.29 -14.12
N TYR A 320 -9.04 4.43 -13.57
CA TYR A 320 -10.10 4.46 -12.54
C TYR A 320 -11.31 5.29 -12.91
N CYS A 321 -11.22 6.15 -13.93
CA CYS A 321 -12.32 7.05 -14.30
C CYS A 321 -13.05 6.59 -15.58
N ASN A 322 -12.50 5.64 -16.34
CA ASN A 322 -13.07 5.12 -17.59
C ASN A 322 -13.54 6.25 -18.55
N PRO A 323 -12.63 7.14 -19.00
CA PRO A 323 -13.00 8.22 -19.93
C PRO A 323 -13.58 7.65 -21.22
N THR A 324 -14.63 8.28 -21.75
CA THR A 324 -15.27 7.83 -23.01
C THR A 324 -14.43 8.12 -24.25
N LYS A 325 -13.61 9.17 -24.22
CA LYS A 325 -12.67 9.55 -25.29
C LYS A 325 -11.27 9.83 -24.73
N PRO A 326 -10.54 8.79 -24.29
CA PRO A 326 -9.21 8.94 -23.69
C PRO A 326 -8.21 9.67 -24.62
N ILE A 327 -8.35 9.46 -25.94
CA ILE A 327 -7.50 10.05 -26.96
C ILE A 327 -7.66 11.59 -27.06
N ASP A 328 -8.84 12.12 -26.79
CA ASP A 328 -9.10 13.56 -26.84
C ASP A 328 -8.39 14.27 -25.67
N VAL A 329 -8.44 13.66 -24.48
CA VAL A 329 -7.69 14.13 -23.30
C VAL A 329 -6.18 14.01 -23.54
N TRP A 330 -5.71 12.90 -24.11
CA TRP A 330 -4.30 12.74 -24.51
C TRP A 330 -3.87 13.89 -25.44
N ASN A 331 -4.58 14.11 -26.54
CA ASN A 331 -4.22 15.13 -27.53
C ASN A 331 -4.20 16.54 -26.95
N SER A 332 -5.08 16.84 -26.00
CA SER A 332 -5.17 18.14 -25.36
C SER A 332 -4.02 18.43 -24.39
N PHE A 333 -3.49 17.40 -23.71
CA PHE A 333 -2.54 17.58 -22.61
C PHE A 333 -1.15 16.97 -22.83
N LYS A 334 -0.92 16.21 -23.91
CA LYS A 334 0.37 15.56 -24.19
C LYS A 334 1.56 16.52 -24.22
N GLY A 335 1.38 17.74 -24.72
CA GLY A 335 2.42 18.77 -24.72
C GLY A 335 2.84 19.19 -23.30
N HIS A 336 1.89 19.42 -22.41
CA HIS A 336 2.15 19.74 -21.00
C HIS A 336 2.78 18.55 -20.26
N MET A 337 2.36 17.34 -20.59
CA MET A 337 2.96 16.11 -20.03
C MET A 337 4.36 15.84 -20.58
N ALA A 338 4.78 16.47 -21.67
CA ALA A 338 6.07 16.29 -22.32
C ALA A 338 7.09 17.40 -21.98
N GLU A 339 6.68 18.45 -21.27
CA GLU A 339 7.49 19.66 -21.09
C GLU A 339 8.88 19.41 -20.48
N ASP A 340 9.01 18.46 -19.55
CA ASP A 340 10.30 18.07 -18.96
C ASP A 340 11.22 17.34 -19.97
N PHE A 341 10.65 16.64 -20.94
CA PHE A 341 11.41 15.99 -22.01
C PHE A 341 11.78 16.95 -23.15
N MET A 342 10.97 17.98 -23.40
CA MET A 342 11.23 18.99 -24.43
C MET A 342 12.50 19.82 -24.18
N GLN A 343 13.05 19.81 -22.95
CA GLN A 343 14.34 20.44 -22.65
C GLN A 343 15.53 19.73 -23.30
N HIS A 344 15.38 18.43 -23.62
CA HIS A 344 16.49 17.57 -24.05
C HIS A 344 16.19 16.81 -25.35
N ALA A 345 15.01 16.97 -25.92
CA ALA A 345 14.55 16.28 -27.12
C ALA A 345 13.65 17.18 -27.97
N ASP A 346 13.54 16.89 -29.27
CA ASP A 346 12.53 17.53 -30.13
C ASP A 346 11.10 17.12 -29.72
N ALA A 347 10.10 17.83 -30.23
CA ALA A 347 8.70 17.64 -29.84
C ALA A 347 8.17 16.23 -30.13
N GLU A 348 8.60 15.61 -31.24
CA GLU A 348 8.15 14.28 -31.64
C GLU A 348 8.75 13.21 -30.72
N THR A 349 10.02 13.35 -30.37
CA THR A 349 10.73 12.48 -29.43
C THR A 349 10.21 12.67 -28.01
N ALA A 350 9.94 13.90 -27.56
CA ALA A 350 9.38 14.20 -26.25
C ALA A 350 7.96 13.64 -26.08
N GLU A 351 7.13 13.69 -27.13
CA GLU A 351 5.81 13.04 -27.14
C GLU A 351 5.95 11.51 -27.05
N ALA A 352 6.88 10.91 -27.81
CA ALA A 352 7.13 9.47 -27.74
C ALA A 352 7.61 9.04 -26.34
N MET A 353 8.51 9.80 -25.72
CA MET A 353 8.97 9.57 -24.35
C MET A 353 7.84 9.68 -23.33
N THR A 354 6.95 10.65 -23.52
CA THR A 354 5.74 10.82 -22.70
C THR A 354 4.83 9.60 -22.79
N PHE A 355 4.63 9.09 -24.01
CA PHE A 355 3.86 7.87 -24.26
C PHE A 355 4.45 6.67 -23.51
N TYR A 356 5.75 6.40 -23.67
CA TYR A 356 6.39 5.24 -23.03
C TYR A 356 6.45 5.37 -21.50
N ALA A 357 6.60 6.57 -20.95
CA ALA A 357 6.54 6.81 -19.51
C ALA A 357 5.14 6.54 -18.92
N ILE A 358 4.08 6.78 -19.70
CA ILE A 358 2.70 6.43 -19.34
C ILE A 358 2.46 4.93 -19.53
N GLU A 359 2.99 4.33 -20.60
CA GLU A 359 2.87 2.90 -20.86
C GLU A 359 3.51 2.07 -19.75
N GLU A 360 4.71 2.41 -19.28
CA GLU A 360 5.37 1.74 -18.14
C GLU A 360 4.48 1.75 -16.88
N LYS A 361 3.84 2.88 -16.57
CA LYS A 361 2.93 3.02 -15.43
C LYS A 361 1.64 2.21 -15.58
N LEU A 362 1.12 2.08 -16.80
CA LEU A 362 -0.06 1.28 -17.07
C LEU A 362 0.26 -0.23 -16.99
N GLU A 363 1.45 -0.63 -17.45
CA GLU A 363 1.91 -2.01 -17.40
C GLU A 363 2.06 -2.52 -15.95
N GLU A 364 2.45 -1.66 -15.00
CA GLU A 364 2.43 -1.97 -13.56
C GLU A 364 1.03 -2.39 -13.05
N GLN A 365 -0.04 -1.97 -13.74
CA GLN A 365 -1.43 -2.31 -13.44
C GLN A 365 -2.02 -3.32 -14.44
N GLY A 366 -1.18 -3.94 -15.28
CA GLY A 366 -1.59 -4.93 -16.27
C GLY A 366 -2.44 -4.37 -17.43
N ARG A 367 -2.31 -3.07 -17.73
CA ARG A 367 -3.01 -2.38 -18.83
C ARG A 367 -2.01 -1.76 -19.80
N ARG A 368 -2.45 -1.41 -21.00
CA ARG A 368 -1.62 -0.75 -22.03
C ARG A 368 -2.31 0.47 -22.62
N CYS A 369 -1.53 1.40 -23.21
CA CYS A 369 -2.07 2.56 -23.92
C CYS A 369 -3.07 2.15 -25.03
N SER A 370 -2.80 1.02 -25.69
CA SER A 370 -3.68 0.43 -26.71
C SER A 370 -5.07 0.07 -26.19
N ASP A 371 -5.20 -0.30 -24.90
CA ASP A 371 -6.50 -0.64 -24.29
C ASP A 371 -7.43 0.57 -24.19
N PHE A 372 -6.88 1.77 -24.29
CA PHE A 372 -7.59 3.05 -24.22
C PHE A 372 -7.66 3.75 -25.58
N GLY A 373 -7.26 3.07 -26.66
CA GLY A 373 -7.26 3.63 -28.02
C GLY A 373 -6.22 4.71 -28.26
N ILE A 374 -5.16 4.78 -27.44
CA ILE A 374 -4.03 5.70 -27.64
C ILE A 374 -2.99 5.02 -28.53
N PRO A 375 -2.73 5.55 -29.74
CA PRO A 375 -1.84 4.90 -30.70
C PRO A 375 -0.38 4.99 -30.26
N SER A 376 0.39 3.93 -30.50
CA SER A 376 1.85 3.95 -30.29
C SER A 376 2.50 4.99 -31.21
N PRO A 377 3.51 5.73 -30.72
CA PRO A 377 4.35 6.56 -31.56
C PRO A 377 5.01 5.74 -32.67
N THR A 378 5.29 6.38 -33.81
CA THR A 378 6.06 5.77 -34.91
C THR A 378 7.56 5.79 -34.60
N THR A 379 8.00 6.77 -33.81
CA THR A 379 9.36 6.90 -33.30
C THR A 379 9.61 5.79 -32.27
N ALA A 380 10.67 5.00 -32.49
CA ALA A 380 11.07 3.93 -31.58
C ALA A 380 11.26 4.47 -30.15
N PRO A 381 11.05 3.64 -29.11
CA PRO A 381 11.29 4.06 -27.74
C PRO A 381 12.71 4.59 -27.62
N TYR A 382 12.83 5.89 -27.36
CA TYR A 382 14.04 6.42 -26.79
C TYR A 382 14.10 5.81 -25.39
N THR A 383 14.80 4.67 -25.28
CA THR A 383 15.15 4.12 -23.99
C THR A 383 15.89 5.23 -23.27
N PHE A 384 15.32 5.72 -22.17
CA PHE A 384 16.09 6.38 -21.13
C PHE A 384 16.99 5.32 -20.45
N GLU A 385 17.73 4.54 -21.24
CA GLU A 385 18.89 3.82 -20.76
C GLU A 385 20.01 4.85 -20.69
N SER A 386 20.34 5.17 -19.45
CA SER A 386 21.30 6.18 -19.01
C SER A 386 20.74 7.61 -19.02
N LYS A 387 20.58 8.19 -17.82
CA LYS A 387 21.18 9.51 -17.59
C LYS A 387 22.50 9.46 -18.34
N ILE A 388 22.69 10.25 -19.40
CA ILE A 388 24.01 10.33 -20.03
C ILE A 388 24.93 10.82 -18.92
N ILE A 389 25.60 9.88 -18.26
CA ILE A 389 26.51 10.16 -17.18
C ILE A 389 27.64 10.89 -17.87
N ASN A 390 27.74 12.19 -17.61
CA ASN A 390 28.84 12.97 -18.09
C ASN A 390 30.09 12.48 -17.33
N LYS A 391 30.79 11.52 -17.94
CA LYS A 391 31.95 10.86 -17.34
C LYS A 391 33.04 11.86 -16.95
N GLU A 392 33.21 12.92 -17.73
CA GLU A 392 34.19 13.97 -17.44
C GLU A 392 33.81 14.76 -16.19
N GLU A 393 32.53 15.10 -16.04
CA GLU A 393 32.04 15.82 -14.86
C GLU A 393 32.06 14.95 -13.60
N GLU A 394 31.63 13.69 -13.68
CA GLU A 394 31.73 12.74 -12.58
C GLU A 394 33.18 12.56 -12.13
N LEU A 395 34.11 12.43 -13.08
CA LEU A 395 35.53 12.29 -12.78
C LEU A 395 36.09 13.57 -12.13
N ARG A 396 35.68 14.75 -12.59
CA ARG A 396 36.07 16.05 -12.00
C ARG A 396 35.61 16.14 -10.55
N ILE A 397 34.33 15.88 -10.28
CA ILE A 397 33.75 15.88 -8.92
C ILE A 397 34.50 14.86 -8.04
N GLY A 398 34.70 13.64 -8.55
CA GLY A 398 35.41 12.59 -7.83
C GLY A 398 36.85 12.98 -7.47
N GLN A 399 37.58 13.60 -8.39
CA GLN A 399 38.96 14.07 -8.15
C GLN A 399 39.04 15.21 -7.13
N GLU A 400 38.10 16.16 -7.19
CA GLU A 400 38.00 17.24 -6.21
C GLU A 400 37.75 16.68 -4.81
N MET A 401 36.80 15.75 -4.68
CA MET A 401 36.50 15.10 -3.41
C MET A 401 37.68 14.25 -2.91
N TYR A 402 38.32 13.51 -3.81
CA TYR A 402 39.47 12.67 -3.49
C TYR A 402 40.67 13.50 -2.98
N SER A 403 40.86 14.72 -3.49
CA SER A 403 41.96 15.60 -3.09
C SER A 403 41.95 15.96 -1.60
N ILE A 404 40.77 16.02 -0.98
CA ILE A 404 40.59 16.42 0.42
C ILE A 404 40.34 15.25 1.37
N LEU A 405 40.41 13.99 0.90
CA LEU A 405 40.33 12.83 1.77
C LEU A 405 41.49 12.80 2.77
N ASN A 406 41.17 12.43 4.01
CA ASN A 406 42.19 12.13 5.00
C ASN A 406 42.93 10.82 4.68
N GLN A 407 43.99 10.51 5.45
CA GLN A 407 44.85 9.36 5.18
C GLN A 407 44.11 8.02 5.21
N ASP A 408 43.25 7.80 6.21
CA ASP A 408 42.48 6.55 6.35
C ASP A 408 41.49 6.40 5.19
N GLN A 409 40.77 7.46 4.84
CA GLN A 409 39.80 7.48 3.74
C GLN A 409 40.49 7.26 2.40
N ARG A 410 41.63 7.91 2.17
CA ARG A 410 42.43 7.75 0.94
C ARG A 410 42.94 6.34 0.80
N SER A 411 43.51 5.76 1.86
CA SER A 411 43.95 4.36 1.86
C SER A 411 42.82 3.40 1.52
N ALA A 412 41.62 3.63 2.08
CA ALA A 412 40.45 2.82 1.76
C ALA A 412 39.97 3.01 0.30
N ALA A 413 40.00 4.25 -0.20
CA ALA A 413 39.65 4.53 -1.59
C ALA A 413 40.59 3.85 -2.58
N ASP A 414 41.90 3.99 -2.35
CA ASP A 414 42.94 3.42 -3.20
C ASP A 414 42.83 1.90 -3.27
N GLU A 415 42.52 1.27 -2.14
CA GLU A 415 42.39 -0.17 -2.08
C GLU A 415 41.16 -0.68 -2.86
N VAL A 416 40.01 -0.02 -2.72
CA VAL A 416 38.80 -0.36 -3.47
C VAL A 416 39.00 -0.13 -4.97
N LEU A 417 39.65 0.97 -5.37
CA LEU A 417 39.94 1.27 -6.77
C LEU A 417 40.93 0.26 -7.37
N ALA A 418 41.99 -0.09 -6.63
CA ALA A 418 42.96 -1.09 -7.06
C ALA A 418 42.32 -2.48 -7.21
N ALA A 419 41.36 -2.84 -6.37
CA ALA A 419 40.65 -4.11 -6.43
C ALA A 419 39.82 -4.27 -7.72
N HIS A 420 39.40 -3.18 -8.35
CA HIS A 420 38.73 -3.25 -9.65
C HIS A 420 39.71 -3.54 -10.80
N HIS A 421 40.93 -3.00 -10.73
CA HIS A 421 41.92 -3.16 -11.80
C HIS A 421 42.65 -4.50 -11.77
N ASN A 422 42.58 -5.24 -10.65
CA ASN A 422 43.22 -6.54 -10.49
C ASN A 422 42.21 -7.69 -10.67
N GLN A 423 42.45 -8.59 -11.62
CA GLN A 423 41.59 -9.77 -11.84
C GLN A 423 41.63 -10.78 -10.68
N SER A 424 42.68 -10.76 -9.87
CA SER A 424 42.84 -11.60 -8.67
C SER A 424 41.94 -11.19 -7.50
N THR A 425 41.31 -10.01 -7.56
CA THR A 425 40.41 -9.47 -6.54
C THR A 425 38.93 -9.57 -6.92
N ASN A 426 38.59 -10.35 -7.95
CA ASN A 426 37.19 -10.66 -8.29
C ASN A 426 36.44 -11.25 -7.07
N GLY A 427 35.32 -10.63 -6.70
CA GLY A 427 34.51 -11.03 -5.54
C GLY A 427 35.01 -10.48 -4.19
N SER A 428 35.90 -9.48 -4.21
CA SER A 428 36.36 -8.83 -2.97
C SER A 428 35.22 -8.14 -2.24
N CYS A 429 35.16 -8.34 -0.92
CA CYS A 429 34.22 -7.68 -0.05
C CYS A 429 35.00 -6.85 0.99
N PHE A 430 34.75 -5.55 1.03
CA PHE A 430 35.35 -4.60 1.96
C PHE A 430 34.31 -4.18 2.99
N PHE A 431 34.73 -3.96 4.23
CA PHE A 431 33.93 -3.29 5.24
C PHE A 431 34.62 -2.04 5.76
N ILE A 432 34.02 -0.89 5.51
CA ILE A 432 34.46 0.41 6.02
C ILE A 432 33.87 0.59 7.43
N ASP A 433 34.69 0.29 8.43
CA ASP A 433 34.38 0.54 9.83
C ASP A 433 34.76 1.97 10.20
N GLY A 434 33.83 2.71 10.77
CA GLY A 434 34.12 4.06 11.24
C GLY A 434 33.01 4.60 12.11
N LEU A 435 33.36 5.44 13.07
CA LEU A 435 32.39 6.09 13.96
C LEU A 435 31.49 7.06 13.21
N GLY A 436 30.43 7.52 13.88
CA GLY A 436 29.67 8.67 13.43
C GLY A 436 30.59 9.88 13.23
N GLY A 437 30.59 10.46 12.01
CA GLY A 437 31.38 11.64 11.70
C GLY A 437 32.77 11.40 11.12
N THR A 438 33.20 10.16 10.86
CA THR A 438 34.49 9.87 10.19
C THR A 438 34.46 10.05 8.65
N GLY A 439 33.34 10.54 8.11
CA GLY A 439 33.20 10.83 6.67
C GLY A 439 32.98 9.60 5.77
N LYS A 440 32.47 8.47 6.30
CA LYS A 440 32.13 7.27 5.51
C LYS A 440 31.31 7.58 4.25
N THR A 441 30.21 8.31 4.40
CA THR A 441 29.35 8.71 3.27
C THR A 441 30.10 9.57 2.25
N TYR A 442 31.01 10.44 2.72
CA TYR A 442 31.86 11.24 1.83
C TYR A 442 32.80 10.34 1.01
N LEU A 443 33.40 9.33 1.64
CA LEU A 443 34.22 8.32 0.97
C LEU A 443 33.40 7.52 -0.06
N TYR A 444 32.18 7.07 0.29
CA TYR A 444 31.30 6.36 -0.65
C TYR A 444 30.95 7.19 -1.87
N ASN A 445 30.61 8.47 -1.67
CA ASN A 445 30.29 9.38 -2.76
C ASN A 445 31.54 9.66 -3.63
N THR A 446 32.72 9.79 -3.01
CA THR A 446 33.99 9.92 -3.75
C THR A 446 34.24 8.71 -4.64
N LEU A 447 34.08 7.49 -4.10
CA LEU A 447 34.22 6.24 -4.86
C LEU A 447 33.21 6.15 -6.01
N TYR A 448 31.95 6.51 -5.75
CA TYR A 448 30.91 6.55 -6.78
C TYR A 448 31.32 7.44 -7.96
N HIS A 449 31.67 8.70 -7.70
CA HIS A 449 32.00 9.67 -8.75
C HIS A 449 33.26 9.26 -9.55
N LEU A 450 34.31 8.79 -8.87
CA LEU A 450 35.53 8.32 -9.53
C LEU A 450 35.26 7.12 -10.45
N LEU A 451 34.53 6.11 -9.97
CA LEU A 451 34.23 4.90 -10.74
C LEU A 451 33.29 5.20 -11.91
N MET A 452 32.22 5.97 -11.67
CA MET A 452 31.28 6.38 -12.71
C MET A 452 31.96 7.22 -13.79
N GLY A 453 32.88 8.11 -13.40
CA GLY A 453 33.72 8.88 -14.32
C GLY A 453 34.68 8.03 -15.16
N GLN A 454 35.13 6.89 -14.62
CA GLN A 454 35.89 5.88 -15.36
C GLN A 454 35.00 4.97 -16.24
N GLY A 455 33.67 5.18 -16.23
CA GLY A 455 32.70 4.36 -16.95
C GLY A 455 32.38 3.03 -16.27
N ILE A 456 32.74 2.87 -15.00
CA ILE A 456 32.45 1.69 -14.18
C ILE A 456 31.13 1.93 -13.46
N TYR A 457 30.14 1.08 -13.72
CA TYR A 457 28.81 1.27 -13.16
C TYR A 457 28.75 0.85 -11.68
N VAL A 458 28.25 1.75 -10.83
CA VAL A 458 28.16 1.57 -9.38
C VAL A 458 26.69 1.59 -8.94
N ILE A 459 26.30 0.65 -8.08
CA ILE A 459 24.99 0.64 -7.41
C ILE A 459 25.17 0.99 -5.93
N SER A 460 24.53 2.07 -5.50
CA SER A 460 24.50 2.50 -4.10
C SER A 460 23.20 2.07 -3.42
N VAL A 461 23.32 1.44 -2.25
CA VAL A 461 22.20 1.00 -1.42
C VAL A 461 22.45 1.29 0.06
N ALA A 462 21.37 1.36 0.83
CA ALA A 462 21.45 1.36 2.29
C ALA A 462 20.29 0.58 2.92
N TRP A 463 20.42 0.22 4.20
CA TRP A 463 19.34 -0.50 4.89
C TRP A 463 18.09 0.35 5.11
N THR A 464 18.27 1.63 5.48
CA THR A 464 17.18 2.60 5.73
C THR A 464 17.01 3.59 4.58
N GLY A 465 15.81 4.14 4.41
CA GLY A 465 15.50 5.11 3.36
C GLY A 465 16.27 6.42 3.49
N ILE A 466 16.47 6.91 4.73
CA ILE A 466 17.22 8.15 4.99
C ILE A 466 18.69 7.97 4.61
N ALA A 467 19.33 6.87 5.01
CA ALA A 467 20.72 6.60 4.63
C ALA A 467 20.86 6.45 3.11
N ALA A 468 19.90 5.79 2.45
CA ALA A 468 19.91 5.66 0.99
C ALA A 468 19.85 7.01 0.29
N SER A 469 19.09 7.98 0.82
CA SER A 469 18.97 9.33 0.22
C SER A 469 20.27 10.15 0.24
N LEU A 470 21.25 9.75 1.04
CA LEU A 470 22.56 10.43 1.13
C LEU A 470 23.57 9.90 0.10
N LEU A 471 23.23 8.83 -0.61
CA LEU A 471 24.07 8.21 -1.63
C LEU A 471 23.56 8.57 -3.03
N PRO A 472 24.45 8.78 -4.02
CA PRO A 472 24.08 8.99 -5.43
C PRO A 472 23.21 7.83 -5.96
N GLU A 473 22.05 8.17 -6.52
CA GLU A 473 21.03 7.22 -7.00
C GLU A 473 20.65 6.13 -5.97
N GLY A 474 20.81 6.45 -4.68
CA GLY A 474 20.68 5.50 -3.59
C GLY A 474 19.25 4.97 -3.44
N ARG A 475 19.13 3.66 -3.20
CA ARG A 475 17.84 3.00 -2.89
C ARG A 475 18.00 2.11 -1.66
N THR A 476 16.88 1.77 -1.02
CA THR A 476 16.94 0.76 0.05
C THR A 476 17.31 -0.61 -0.53
N VAL A 477 18.06 -1.40 0.23
CA VAL A 477 18.45 -2.78 -0.15
C VAL A 477 17.22 -3.61 -0.55
N HIS A 478 16.16 -3.54 0.26
CA HIS A 478 14.89 -4.22 -0.01
C HIS A 478 14.28 -3.82 -1.35
N SER A 479 14.28 -2.52 -1.69
CA SER A 479 13.72 -2.03 -2.94
C SER A 479 14.58 -2.40 -4.14
N ARG A 480 15.91 -2.22 -4.05
CA ARG A 480 16.85 -2.48 -5.14
C ARG A 480 16.91 -3.95 -5.53
N PHE A 481 16.93 -4.84 -4.53
CA PHE A 481 17.06 -6.28 -4.75
C PHE A 481 15.75 -7.05 -4.59
N LYS A 482 14.61 -6.35 -4.43
CA LYS A 482 13.27 -6.94 -4.22
C LYS A 482 13.27 -8.03 -3.14
N LEU A 483 13.91 -7.74 -2.00
CA LEU A 483 13.90 -8.64 -0.85
C LEU A 483 12.55 -8.57 -0.12
N PRO A 484 12.01 -9.71 0.34
CA PRO A 484 10.75 -9.73 1.09
C PRO A 484 10.89 -9.02 2.45
N VAL A 485 9.78 -8.47 2.92
CA VAL A 485 9.66 -7.85 4.25
C VAL A 485 8.49 -8.51 4.97
N PRO A 486 8.72 -9.34 6.02
CA PRO A 486 10.00 -9.58 6.68
C PRO A 486 10.95 -10.47 5.86
N ILE A 487 12.25 -10.29 6.06
CA ILE A 487 13.28 -11.20 5.52
C ILE A 487 13.58 -12.30 6.53
N LEU A 488 13.59 -13.55 6.05
CA LEU A 488 13.85 -14.76 6.81
C LEU A 488 15.14 -15.44 6.30
N GLU A 489 15.66 -16.42 7.04
CA GLU A 489 16.87 -17.15 6.68
C GLU A 489 16.80 -17.82 5.29
N THR A 490 15.61 -18.28 4.89
CA THR A 490 15.35 -18.93 3.60
C THR A 490 14.87 -17.97 2.52
N SER A 491 14.82 -16.66 2.81
CA SER A 491 14.36 -15.66 1.84
C SER A 491 15.33 -15.49 0.68
N THR A 492 14.77 -15.41 -0.52
CA THR A 492 15.48 -15.07 -1.75
C THR A 492 14.83 -13.86 -2.42
N SER A 493 15.53 -13.25 -3.36
CA SER A 493 14.97 -12.17 -4.19
C SER A 493 13.90 -12.72 -5.14
N SER A 494 12.88 -11.90 -5.43
CA SER A 494 11.89 -12.22 -6.47
C SER A 494 12.36 -11.89 -7.90
N ILE A 495 13.52 -11.23 -8.06
CA ILE A 495 14.07 -10.87 -9.37
C ILE A 495 14.35 -12.13 -10.20
N ARG A 496 13.97 -12.09 -11.48
CA ARG A 496 14.18 -13.19 -12.43
C ARG A 496 15.38 -12.88 -13.32
N PRO A 497 16.19 -13.88 -13.74
CA PRO A 497 17.44 -13.65 -14.50
C PRO A 497 17.31 -12.81 -15.77
N HIS A 498 16.13 -12.75 -16.39
CA HIS A 498 15.86 -12.01 -17.63
C HIS A 498 14.99 -10.76 -17.43
N SER A 499 14.77 -10.31 -16.19
CA SER A 499 14.01 -9.08 -15.94
C SER A 499 14.85 -7.83 -16.21
N LYS A 500 14.20 -6.70 -16.47
CA LYS A 500 14.86 -5.39 -16.66
C LYS A 500 15.76 -5.04 -15.46
N GLU A 501 15.30 -5.33 -14.25
CA GLU A 501 16.07 -5.12 -13.02
C GLU A 501 17.31 -6.02 -12.95
N ALA A 502 17.21 -7.27 -13.39
CA ALA A 502 18.37 -8.16 -13.44
C ALA A 502 19.41 -7.61 -14.41
N GLU A 503 19.01 -7.14 -15.59
CA GLU A 503 19.92 -6.53 -16.57
C GLU A 503 20.61 -5.27 -16.01
N GLU A 504 19.90 -4.43 -15.26
CA GLU A 504 20.52 -3.28 -14.58
C GLU A 504 21.55 -3.70 -13.52
N ILE A 505 21.24 -4.72 -12.71
CA ILE A 505 22.14 -5.21 -11.67
C ILE A 505 23.38 -5.86 -12.29
N LYS A 506 23.24 -6.60 -13.40
CA LYS A 506 24.36 -7.24 -14.11
C LYS A 506 25.39 -6.22 -14.62
N LYS A 507 24.94 -5.03 -15.05
CA LYS A 507 25.81 -3.93 -15.52
C LYS A 507 26.73 -3.41 -14.42
N ALA A 508 26.34 -3.50 -13.15
CA ALA A 508 27.13 -2.97 -12.04
C ALA A 508 28.38 -3.81 -11.79
N ALA A 509 29.53 -3.15 -11.58
CA ALA A 509 30.77 -3.81 -11.17
C ALA A 509 31.01 -3.68 -9.67
N VAL A 510 30.54 -2.59 -9.07
CA VAL A 510 30.73 -2.25 -7.65
C VAL A 510 29.39 -1.96 -6.99
N PHE A 511 29.19 -2.50 -5.79
CA PHE A 511 28.05 -2.23 -4.95
C PHE A 511 28.51 -1.55 -3.67
N ILE A 512 27.95 -0.39 -3.37
CA ILE A 512 28.18 0.32 -2.12
C ILE A 512 26.96 0.13 -1.23
N TRP A 513 27.14 -0.41 -0.03
CA TRP A 513 26.08 -0.66 0.94
C TRP A 513 26.38 0.05 2.26
N ASP A 514 25.68 1.17 2.51
CA ASP A 514 25.77 1.93 3.75
C ASP A 514 24.77 1.43 4.82
N GLU A 515 25.11 1.67 6.09
CA GLU A 515 24.39 1.16 7.26
C GLU A 515 24.18 -0.37 7.22
N ALA A 516 25.17 -1.09 6.70
CA ALA A 516 25.15 -2.55 6.62
C ALA A 516 24.94 -3.22 7.99
N PRO A 517 25.53 -2.77 9.12
CA PRO A 517 25.31 -3.40 10.43
C PRO A 517 23.86 -3.50 10.90
N MET A 518 22.96 -2.65 10.37
CA MET A 518 21.52 -2.72 10.67
C MET A 518 20.81 -3.88 9.94
N ALA A 519 21.44 -4.46 8.93
CA ALA A 519 20.90 -5.54 8.12
C ALA A 519 21.08 -6.91 8.78
N LEU A 520 20.06 -7.76 8.64
CA LEU A 520 20.16 -9.17 8.99
C LEU A 520 21.21 -9.85 8.08
N SER A 521 21.99 -10.78 8.61
CA SER A 521 22.97 -11.59 7.85
C SER A 521 22.35 -12.29 6.64
N TYR A 522 21.07 -12.66 6.75
CA TYR A 522 20.28 -13.26 5.67
C TYR A 522 20.11 -12.34 4.47
N ALA A 523 20.09 -11.01 4.66
CA ALA A 523 19.98 -10.06 3.56
C ALA A 523 21.24 -10.08 2.67
N LEU A 524 22.42 -10.11 3.29
CA LEU A 524 23.67 -10.21 2.56
C LEU A 524 23.75 -11.54 1.78
N LYS A 525 23.33 -12.64 2.42
CA LYS A 525 23.26 -13.96 1.79
C LYS A 525 22.26 -14.01 0.62
N ALA A 526 21.09 -13.39 0.77
CA ALA A 526 20.09 -13.33 -0.30
C ALA A 526 20.57 -12.51 -1.51
N VAL A 527 21.30 -11.42 -1.28
CA VAL A 527 21.92 -10.62 -2.35
C VAL A 527 23.01 -11.41 -3.06
N ASP A 528 23.87 -12.11 -2.31
CA ASP A 528 24.90 -12.97 -2.89
C ASP A 528 24.31 -14.10 -3.75
N ILE A 529 23.29 -14.81 -3.26
CA ILE A 529 22.56 -15.82 -4.03
C ILE A 529 21.97 -15.21 -5.30
N LEU A 530 21.28 -14.07 -5.20
CA LEU A 530 20.71 -13.37 -6.35
C LEU A 530 21.78 -13.06 -7.40
N LEU A 531 22.93 -12.50 -7.00
CA LEU A 531 24.00 -12.16 -7.93
C LEU A 531 24.55 -13.39 -8.64
N ARG A 532 24.78 -14.48 -7.90
CA ARG A 532 25.22 -15.76 -8.47
C ARG A 532 24.21 -16.33 -9.47
N ASP A 533 22.92 -16.24 -9.16
CA ASP A 533 21.83 -16.74 -9.99
C ASP A 533 21.69 -15.93 -11.29
N ILE A 534 21.63 -14.59 -11.22
CA ILE A 534 21.42 -13.77 -12.42
C ILE A 534 22.67 -13.72 -13.32
N MET A 535 23.87 -13.80 -12.73
CA MET A 535 25.12 -13.80 -13.49
C MET A 535 25.52 -15.20 -13.98
N ASN A 536 24.92 -16.25 -13.41
CA ASN A 536 25.31 -17.65 -13.60
C ASN A 536 26.82 -17.88 -13.32
N ILE A 537 27.32 -17.28 -12.23
CA ILE A 537 28.72 -17.38 -11.79
C ILE A 537 28.73 -17.79 -10.32
N ASN A 538 29.34 -18.93 -10.02
CA ASN A 538 29.43 -19.46 -8.65
C ASN A 538 30.67 -18.95 -7.90
N LEU A 539 30.88 -17.64 -7.90
CA LEU A 539 31.84 -16.92 -7.07
C LEU A 539 31.07 -16.05 -6.07
N HIS A 540 31.68 -15.69 -4.94
CA HIS A 540 31.06 -14.75 -4.00
C HIS A 540 30.67 -13.46 -4.73
N PHE A 541 29.42 -13.05 -4.55
CA PHE A 541 28.78 -11.93 -5.22
C PHE A 541 28.92 -11.97 -6.75
N ALA A 542 29.02 -13.17 -7.33
CA ALA A 542 29.31 -13.39 -8.76
C ALA A 542 30.57 -12.66 -9.27
N GLY A 543 31.57 -12.47 -8.40
CA GLY A 543 32.81 -11.77 -8.74
C GLY A 543 32.72 -10.23 -8.67
N LYS A 544 31.56 -9.67 -8.29
CA LYS A 544 31.37 -8.22 -8.12
C LYS A 544 32.06 -7.73 -6.85
N ILE A 545 32.43 -6.45 -6.82
CA ILE A 545 33.04 -5.83 -5.64
C ILE A 545 31.93 -5.33 -4.72
N MET A 546 32.01 -5.72 -3.45
CA MET A 546 31.10 -5.24 -2.41
C MET A 546 31.86 -4.30 -1.46
N VAL A 547 31.34 -3.09 -1.27
CA VAL A 547 31.82 -2.14 -0.27
C VAL A 547 30.71 -1.95 0.75
N LEU A 548 30.79 -2.72 1.83
CA LEU A 548 29.90 -2.58 2.97
C LEU A 548 30.45 -1.50 3.90
N GLY A 549 29.59 -0.83 4.65
CA GLY A 549 30.09 -0.08 5.79
C GLY A 549 29.01 0.44 6.71
N GLY A 550 29.47 1.07 7.78
CA GLY A 550 28.63 1.46 8.90
C GLY A 550 29.43 1.40 10.20
N ASP A 551 28.71 1.25 11.31
CA ASP A 551 29.30 1.19 12.64
C ASP A 551 28.58 0.15 13.50
N PHE A 552 29.27 -0.91 13.91
CA PHE A 552 28.68 -1.95 14.77
C PHE A 552 28.38 -1.47 16.20
N ARG A 553 28.83 -0.28 16.59
CA ARG A 553 28.46 0.37 17.85
C ARG A 553 27.10 1.05 17.78
N GLN A 554 26.51 1.17 16.58
CA GLN A 554 25.17 1.69 16.38
C GLN A 554 24.11 0.58 16.52
N VAL A 555 22.91 0.81 15.97
CA VAL A 555 21.76 -0.09 16.13
C VAL A 555 22.01 -1.39 15.37
N LEU A 556 21.97 -2.51 16.09
CA LEU A 556 21.98 -3.87 15.52
C LEU A 556 20.67 -4.19 14.78
N PRO A 557 20.59 -5.29 14.01
CA PRO A 557 19.37 -5.65 13.32
C PRO A 557 18.18 -5.80 14.27
N VAL A 558 17.03 -5.26 13.87
CA VAL A 558 15.83 -5.27 14.71
C VAL A 558 15.07 -6.58 14.55
N ILE A 559 15.09 -7.41 15.58
CA ILE A 559 14.31 -8.66 15.64
C ILE A 559 13.37 -8.59 16.83
N ARG A 560 12.07 -8.78 16.57
CA ARG A 560 11.05 -8.69 17.62
C ARG A 560 11.25 -9.81 18.64
N PHE A 561 11.31 -9.42 19.92
CA PHE A 561 11.44 -10.33 21.07
C PHE A 561 12.72 -11.17 21.09
N ALA A 562 13.74 -10.80 20.31
CA ALA A 562 14.98 -11.56 20.27
C ALA A 562 15.83 -11.37 21.53
N ASN A 563 16.41 -12.47 22.00
CA ASN A 563 17.44 -12.44 23.03
C ASN A 563 18.82 -12.07 22.44
N ARG A 564 19.81 -11.85 23.31
CA ARG A 564 21.16 -11.44 22.89
C ARG A 564 21.80 -12.41 21.91
N SER A 565 21.65 -13.72 22.12
CA SER A 565 22.25 -14.74 21.26
C SER A 565 21.63 -14.73 19.87
N GLU A 566 20.30 -14.55 19.78
CA GLU A 566 19.57 -14.42 18.52
C GLU A 566 19.99 -13.16 17.74
N LEU A 567 20.14 -12.01 18.43
CA LEU A 567 20.63 -10.78 17.80
C LEU A 567 22.07 -10.90 17.27
N ILE A 568 22.95 -11.57 18.02
CA ILE A 568 24.33 -11.82 17.58
C ILE A 568 24.32 -12.74 16.36
N ALA A 569 23.61 -13.87 16.42
CA ALA A 569 23.53 -14.84 15.33
C ALA A 569 22.97 -14.24 14.03
N ALA A 570 22.09 -13.26 14.15
CA ALA A 570 21.53 -12.55 13.01
C ALA A 570 22.39 -11.37 12.50
N SER A 571 23.46 -11.01 13.21
CA SER A 571 24.36 -9.92 12.81
C SER A 571 25.21 -10.31 11.60
N LEU A 572 25.64 -9.32 10.81
CA LEU A 572 26.52 -9.57 9.65
C LEU A 572 27.80 -10.33 10.00
N LYS A 573 28.37 -10.11 11.20
CA LYS A 573 29.58 -10.80 11.65
C LYS A 573 29.41 -12.31 11.81
N SER A 574 28.17 -12.77 11.95
CA SER A 574 27.82 -14.19 12.03
C SER A 574 27.52 -14.82 10.67
N SER A 575 27.60 -14.06 9.57
CA SER A 575 27.47 -14.60 8.22
C SER A 575 28.73 -15.36 7.81
N ASP A 576 28.58 -16.50 7.12
CA ASP A 576 29.71 -17.23 6.52
C ASP A 576 30.50 -16.35 5.52
N LEU A 577 29.81 -15.40 4.89
CA LEU A 577 30.41 -14.44 3.96
C LEU A 577 31.37 -13.47 4.66
N TRP A 578 31.20 -13.24 5.96
CA TRP A 578 32.02 -12.31 6.75
C TRP A 578 33.49 -12.74 6.81
N SER A 579 33.77 -14.05 6.75
CA SER A 579 35.14 -14.58 6.76
C SER A 579 36.03 -14.07 5.62
N ASN A 580 35.43 -13.61 4.53
CA ASN A 580 36.13 -13.09 3.35
C ASN A 580 36.08 -11.55 3.25
N VAL A 581 35.61 -10.88 4.32
CA VAL A 581 35.49 -9.42 4.35
C VAL A 581 36.79 -8.80 4.86
N LYS A 582 37.39 -7.93 4.06
CA LYS A 582 38.53 -7.12 4.50
C LYS A 582 38.02 -5.86 5.19
N VAL A 583 38.33 -5.73 6.48
CA VAL A 583 37.91 -4.59 7.31
C VAL A 583 38.94 -3.47 7.22
N MET A 584 38.47 -2.25 6.95
CA MET A 584 39.26 -1.02 6.92
C MET A 584 38.68 -0.02 7.92
N HIS A 585 39.54 0.61 8.72
CA HIS A 585 39.11 1.47 9.82
C HIS A 585 39.35 2.94 9.51
N LEU A 586 38.31 3.77 9.64
CA LEU A 586 38.40 5.23 9.61
C LEU A 586 38.39 5.75 11.05
N ASN A 587 39.54 6.24 11.53
CA ASN A 587 39.71 6.63 12.92
C ASN A 587 39.55 8.15 13.14
N GLN A 588 39.80 8.95 12.11
CA GLN A 588 39.72 10.41 12.21
C GLN A 588 38.27 10.90 12.14
N ASN A 589 37.81 11.58 13.20
CA ASN A 589 36.52 12.25 13.24
C ASN A 589 36.60 13.59 12.50
N MET A 590 35.73 13.80 11.51
CA MET A 590 35.70 14.98 10.64
C MET A 590 34.59 15.98 11.03
N ARG A 591 33.76 15.64 12.02
CA ARG A 591 32.67 16.51 12.51
C ARG A 591 33.02 17.30 13.76
N THR A 592 34.10 16.93 14.45
CA THR A 592 34.48 17.58 15.71
C THR A 592 35.35 18.81 15.45
N GLY A 593 34.93 19.94 16.01
CA GLY A 593 35.66 21.20 15.93
C GLY A 593 36.74 21.35 17.02
N PRO A 594 37.57 22.41 16.95
CA PRO A 594 38.52 22.75 18.00
C PRO A 594 37.80 22.91 19.36
N GLY A 595 38.15 22.10 20.35
CA GLY A 595 37.54 22.09 21.69
C GLY A 595 36.57 20.95 21.97
N GLU A 596 36.20 20.14 20.98
CA GLU A 596 35.25 19.00 21.15
C GLU A 596 35.95 17.63 21.27
N GLU A 597 37.29 17.62 21.34
CA GLU A 597 38.09 16.39 21.36
C GLU A 597 37.81 15.50 22.57
N GLU A 598 37.56 16.09 23.75
CA GLU A 598 37.22 15.32 24.95
C GLU A 598 35.86 14.62 24.80
N PHE A 599 34.87 15.31 24.22
CA PHE A 599 33.56 14.73 23.97
C PHE A 599 33.63 13.59 22.94
N SER A 600 34.42 13.76 21.88
CA SER A 600 34.68 12.70 20.89
C SER A 600 35.32 11.48 21.53
N LYS A 601 36.39 11.68 22.34
CA LYS A 601 37.05 10.59 23.09
C LYS A 601 36.10 9.91 24.07
N TRP A 602 35.25 10.68 24.75
CA TRP A 602 34.21 10.15 25.63
C TRP A 602 33.20 9.30 24.85
N LEU A 603 32.70 9.77 23.71
CA LEU A 603 31.72 9.04 22.89
C LEU A 603 32.29 7.70 22.37
N ILE A 604 33.58 7.65 22.06
CA ILE A 604 34.28 6.41 21.67
C ILE A 604 34.33 5.42 22.83
N LYS A 605 34.75 5.87 24.01
CA LYS A 605 34.76 5.03 25.23
C LYS A 605 33.37 4.48 25.54
N LEU A 606 32.32 5.28 25.33
CA LEU A 606 30.93 4.85 25.50
C LEU A 606 30.55 3.79 24.46
N GLY A 607 30.83 4.02 23.18
CA GLY A 607 30.55 3.06 22.12
C GLY A 607 31.29 1.72 22.28
N ASN A 608 32.50 1.75 22.87
CA ASN A 608 33.28 0.55 23.16
C ASN A 608 32.84 -0.18 24.45
N GLY A 609 31.91 0.39 25.23
CA GLY A 609 31.49 -0.16 26.51
C GLY A 609 32.55 -0.07 27.61
N GLU A 610 33.48 0.90 27.52
CA GLU A 610 34.59 1.11 28.47
C GLU A 610 34.17 1.91 29.72
N PHE A 611 32.94 2.45 29.74
CA PHE A 611 32.36 2.99 30.97
C PHE A 611 31.70 1.86 31.75
N HIS A 612 32.40 1.36 32.77
CA HIS A 612 31.79 0.51 33.78
C HIS A 612 30.73 1.31 34.55
N GLN A 613 29.52 0.74 34.67
CA GLN A 613 28.50 1.23 35.61
C GLN A 613 28.94 0.97 37.06
#